data_AF-A0A2G6PKS7-F1
#
_entry.id   AF-A0A2G6PKS7-F1
#
_cell.length_a   1.000
_cell.length_b   1.000
_cell.length_c   1.000
_cell.angle_alpha   90.00
_cell.angle_beta   90.00
_cell.angle_gamma   90.00
#
_symmetry.space_group_name_H-M   'P 1'
#
loop_
_entity.id
_entity.type
_entity.pdbx_description
1 polymer ?
#
loop_
_entity_poly.entity_id
_entity_poly.type
_entity_poly.pdbx_seq_one_letter_code
_entity_poly.pdbx_strand_id
1 'polypeptide(L)'
;MNRINFYFVVFLSLVWFLLSYLYISLDIYDLSELSKGEYKILTYREQFLEYCLLVGMFLLGIYLGRTIISSDTYKITNKSKYSTKDNLTKIKGVNSEIERVLNGKGIKTYKDISNLNEFEIKELLDESNIVKTNLYIETWSEQAKLAYLGKWKQLKEYKYFIIEERNV
;
A
#
# COMPACT_ATOMS: atom_id res chain seq x y z
N MET A 1 -7.39 8.08 7.32
CA MET A 1 -8.48 8.90 6.76
C MET A 1 -9.68 8.77 7.69
N ASN A 2 -10.16 9.88 8.27
CA ASN A 2 -11.24 9.87 9.26
C ASN A 2 -12.55 9.44 8.60
N ARG A 3 -13.28 8.48 9.21
CA ARG A 3 -14.51 7.90 8.65
C ARG A 3 -15.56 8.97 8.28
N ILE A 4 -15.53 10.11 8.97
CA ILE A 4 -16.41 11.28 8.74
C ILE A 4 -16.25 11.86 7.32
N ASN A 5 -15.03 11.91 6.77
CA ASN A 5 -14.81 12.48 5.45
C ASN A 5 -15.30 11.56 4.32
N PHE A 6 -15.34 10.25 4.56
CA PHE A 6 -15.81 9.28 3.56
C PHE A 6 -17.32 9.39 3.36
N TYR A 7 -18.09 9.39 4.44
CA TYR A 7 -19.55 9.51 4.35
C TYR A 7 -19.99 10.87 3.79
N PHE A 8 -19.24 11.93 4.08
CA PHE A 8 -19.51 13.26 3.52
C PHE A 8 -19.37 13.29 1.99
N VAL A 9 -18.31 12.67 1.46
CA VAL A 9 -18.09 12.59 0.00
C VAL A 9 -19.18 11.74 -0.67
N VAL A 10 -19.52 10.59 -0.09
CA VAL A 10 -20.59 9.72 -0.61
C VAL A 10 -21.95 10.44 -0.60
N PHE A 11 -22.25 11.18 0.47
CA PHE A 11 -23.47 11.98 0.58
C PHE A 11 -23.53 13.07 -0.49
N LEU A 12 -22.43 13.81 -0.71
CA LEU A 12 -22.39 14.88 -1.71
C LEU A 12 -22.54 14.35 -3.14
N SER A 13 -21.98 13.17 -3.43
CA SER A 13 -22.18 12.49 -4.72
C SER A 13 -23.63 12.02 -4.94
N LEU A 14 -24.29 11.50 -3.89
CA LEU A 14 -25.70 11.10 -3.96
C LEU A 14 -26.62 12.31 -4.19
N VAL A 15 -26.36 13.42 -3.50
CA VAL A 15 -27.10 14.67 -3.68
C VAL A 15 -26.94 15.18 -5.11
N TRP A 16 -25.74 15.16 -5.65
CA TRP A 16 -25.49 15.59 -7.04
C TRP A 16 -26.16 14.68 -8.07
N PHE A 17 -26.17 13.36 -7.85
CA PHE A 17 -26.88 12.41 -8.70
C PHE A 17 -28.40 12.62 -8.67
N LEU A 18 -28.97 12.87 -7.47
CA LEU A 18 -30.39 13.20 -7.30
C LEU A 18 -30.77 14.52 -7.98
N LEU A 19 -29.92 15.54 -7.91
CA LEU A 19 -30.17 16.81 -8.63
C LEU A 19 -30.13 16.61 -10.15
N SER A 20 -29.19 15.82 -10.66
CA SER A 20 -29.11 15.50 -12.10
C SER A 20 -30.33 14.69 -12.55
N TYR A 21 -30.74 13.69 -11.76
CA TYR A 21 -31.94 12.89 -12.02
C TYR A 21 -33.22 13.73 -11.97
N LEU A 22 -33.34 14.65 -11.01
CA LEU A 22 -34.47 15.57 -10.90
C LEU A 22 -34.50 16.54 -12.09
N TYR A 23 -33.35 17.03 -12.54
CA TYR A 23 -33.24 17.89 -13.73
C TYR A 23 -33.74 17.18 -14.99
N ILE A 24 -33.33 15.93 -15.19
CA ILE A 24 -33.80 15.09 -16.30
C ILE A 24 -35.30 14.77 -16.17
N SER A 25 -35.78 14.56 -14.94
CA SER A 25 -37.20 14.21 -14.68
C SER A 25 -38.14 15.42 -14.81
N LEU A 26 -37.64 16.64 -14.68
CA LEU A 26 -38.41 17.88 -14.90
C LEU A 26 -38.63 18.15 -16.40
N ASP A 27 -37.78 17.61 -17.28
CA ASP A 27 -37.87 17.76 -18.74
C ASP A 27 -38.75 16.66 -19.39
N ILE A 28 -39.97 16.43 -18.88
CA ILE A 28 -41.03 15.76 -19.67
C ILE A 28 -41.56 16.80 -20.67
N TYR A 29 -40.84 16.98 -21.79
CA TYR A 29 -41.35 17.74 -22.92
C TYR A 29 -42.17 16.84 -23.84
N ASP A 30 -43.38 17.27 -24.13
CA ASP A 30 -44.18 16.76 -25.24
C ASP A 30 -43.47 17.13 -26.55
N LEU A 31 -42.80 16.14 -27.14
CA LEU A 31 -41.95 16.27 -28.35
C LEU A 31 -42.74 16.53 -29.64
N SER A 32 -44.06 16.73 -29.55
CA SER A 32 -44.93 16.90 -30.71
C SER A 32 -44.94 18.31 -31.31
N GLU A 33 -44.37 19.33 -30.63
CA GLU A 33 -44.58 20.74 -31.01
C GLU A 33 -43.32 21.65 -31.11
N LEU A 34 -42.10 21.10 -31.22
CA LEU A 34 -40.89 21.94 -31.25
C LEU A 34 -40.48 22.43 -32.66
N SER A 35 -40.18 23.72 -32.77
CA SER A 35 -39.72 24.38 -34.00
C SER A 35 -38.29 23.99 -34.37
N LYS A 36 -37.98 23.99 -35.69
CA LYS A 36 -36.71 23.57 -36.29
C LYS A 36 -35.46 24.35 -35.82
N GLY A 37 -35.58 25.34 -34.94
CA GLY A 37 -34.45 26.07 -34.34
C GLY A 37 -34.10 25.59 -32.92
N GLU A 38 -35.07 25.03 -32.21
CA GLU A 38 -34.97 24.78 -30.77
C GLU A 38 -34.29 23.44 -30.45
N TYR A 39 -34.36 22.45 -31.36
CA TYR A 39 -33.60 21.21 -31.24
C TYR A 39 -32.09 21.46 -31.16
N LYS A 40 -31.59 22.51 -31.83
CA LYS A 40 -30.16 22.83 -31.90
C LYS A 40 -29.62 23.35 -30.56
N ILE A 41 -30.47 24.02 -29.79
CA ILE A 41 -30.16 24.52 -28.44
C ILE A 41 -30.20 23.35 -27.43
N LEU A 42 -31.14 22.42 -27.60
CA LEU A 42 -31.21 21.18 -26.81
C LEU A 42 -29.96 20.32 -27.02
N THR A 43 -29.51 20.13 -28.26
CA THR A 43 -28.32 19.31 -28.55
C THR A 43 -27.06 19.91 -27.91
N TYR A 44 -26.93 21.24 -27.88
CA TYR A 44 -25.79 21.91 -27.27
C TYR A 44 -25.78 21.80 -25.74
N ARG A 45 -26.96 21.82 -25.10
CA ARG A 45 -27.11 21.58 -23.65
C ARG A 45 -26.73 20.14 -23.28
N GLU A 46 -27.22 19.15 -24.01
CA GLU A 46 -26.91 17.73 -23.75
C GLU A 46 -25.40 17.45 -23.90
N GLN A 47 -24.77 18.00 -24.94
CA GLN A 47 -23.32 17.91 -25.13
C GLN A 47 -22.56 18.56 -23.98
N PHE A 48 -23.01 19.73 -23.50
CA PHE A 48 -22.38 20.41 -22.37
C PHE A 48 -22.43 19.58 -21.08
N LEU A 49 -23.57 18.93 -20.79
CA LEU A 49 -23.72 18.03 -19.64
C LEU A 49 -22.83 16.79 -19.75
N GLU A 50 -22.68 16.22 -20.95
CA GLU A 50 -21.78 15.10 -21.22
C GLU A 50 -20.30 15.48 -20.98
N TYR A 51 -19.89 16.69 -21.40
CA TYR A 51 -18.55 17.20 -21.12
C TYR A 51 -18.31 17.42 -19.62
N CYS A 52 -19.30 17.94 -18.88
CA CYS A 52 -19.19 18.10 -17.43
C CYS A 52 -19.02 16.74 -16.71
N LEU A 53 -19.75 15.71 -17.16
CA LEU A 53 -19.60 14.34 -16.64
C LEU A 53 -18.22 13.76 -16.94
N LEU A 54 -17.73 13.92 -18.17
CA LEU A 54 -16.44 13.38 -18.61
C LEU A 54 -15.27 14.03 -17.85
N VAL A 55 -15.31 15.35 -17.65
CA VAL A 55 -14.34 16.09 -16.83
C VAL A 55 -14.41 15.65 -15.36
N GLY A 56 -15.62 15.46 -14.81
CA GLY A 56 -15.82 14.97 -13.46
C GLY A 56 -15.24 13.56 -13.24
N MET A 57 -15.46 12.65 -14.18
CA MET A 57 -14.91 11.29 -14.15
C MET A 57 -13.37 11.28 -14.29
N PHE A 58 -12.81 12.18 -15.10
CA PHE A 58 -11.36 12.33 -15.24
C PHE A 58 -10.70 12.82 -13.93
N LEU A 59 -11.30 13.80 -13.26
CA LEU A 59 -10.81 14.29 -11.97
C LEU A 59 -10.97 13.25 -10.86
N LEU A 60 -12.06 12.48 -10.87
CA LEU A 60 -12.26 11.34 -9.97
C LEU A 60 -11.18 10.27 -10.16
N GLY A 61 -10.83 9.95 -11.41
CA GLY A 61 -9.77 9.01 -11.74
C GLY A 61 -8.40 9.45 -11.23
N ILE A 62 -8.05 10.74 -11.37
CA ILE A 62 -6.81 11.31 -10.81
C ILE A 62 -6.82 11.24 -9.28
N TYR A 63 -7.95 11.56 -8.65
CA TYR A 63 -8.10 11.50 -7.19
C TYR A 63 -7.91 10.08 -6.67
N LEU A 64 -8.57 9.09 -7.28
CA LEU A 64 -8.42 7.68 -6.93
C LEU A 64 -7.00 7.16 -7.21
N GLY A 65 -6.39 7.53 -8.34
CA GLY A 65 -5.00 7.17 -8.66
C GLY A 65 -4.00 7.66 -7.61
N ARG A 66 -4.19 8.86 -7.06
CA ARG A 66 -3.35 9.39 -5.96
C ARG A 66 -3.53 8.61 -4.65
N THR A 67 -4.71 8.06 -4.38
CA THR A 67 -4.95 7.23 -3.19
C THR A 67 -4.32 5.84 -3.31
N ILE A 68 -4.26 5.26 -4.51
CA ILE A 68 -3.68 3.93 -4.77
C ILE A 68 -2.15 3.98 -4.68
N ILE A 69 -1.51 5.06 -5.13
CA ILE A 69 -0.05 5.24 -4.99
C ILE A 69 0.36 5.49 -3.52
N SER A 70 -0.58 5.88 -2.65
CA SER A 70 -0.31 6.12 -1.22
C SER A 70 -0.58 4.92 -0.31
N SER A 71 -1.06 3.77 -0.80
CA SER A 71 -1.27 2.59 0.05
C SER A 71 -0.01 1.74 0.27
N ASP A 72 1.02 1.89 -0.57
CA ASP A 72 2.31 1.20 -0.39
C ASP A 72 3.35 2.01 0.40
N THR A 73 3.10 3.29 0.65
CA THR A 73 3.76 4.01 1.75
C THR A 73 2.94 3.85 3.02
N TYR A 74 2.86 2.59 3.44
CA TYR A 74 2.37 2.16 4.75
C TYR A 74 2.92 3.10 5.82
N LYS A 75 2.02 3.89 6.42
CA LYS A 75 2.07 4.37 7.81
C LYS A 75 3.36 3.94 8.51
N ILE A 76 4.36 4.81 8.49
CA ILE A 76 5.43 4.79 9.49
C ILE A 76 4.78 5.22 10.80
N THR A 77 3.95 4.35 11.39
CA THR A 77 3.40 4.55 12.72
C THR A 77 4.37 3.94 13.71
N ASN A 78 5.30 4.81 14.13
CA ASN A 78 5.76 4.97 15.50
C ASN A 78 5.73 3.72 16.38
N LYS A 79 6.91 3.13 16.54
CA LYS A 79 7.40 2.78 17.87
C LYS A 79 8.88 3.14 17.99
N SER A 80 9.19 4.43 18.02
CA SER A 80 10.41 4.92 18.66
C SER A 80 10.26 4.75 20.17
N LYS A 81 10.42 3.51 20.63
CA LYS A 81 11.13 3.32 21.90
C LYS A 81 12.58 3.54 21.51
N TYR A 82 13.22 4.59 22.01
CA TYR A 82 14.62 4.94 21.75
C TYR A 82 15.55 3.76 22.09
N SER A 83 15.62 2.81 21.18
CA SER A 83 16.62 1.77 21.09
C SER A 83 17.28 2.03 19.76
N THR A 84 18.57 2.37 19.78
CA THR A 84 19.42 2.52 18.59
C THR A 84 19.67 1.17 17.88
N LYS A 85 18.89 0.15 18.23
CA LYS A 85 19.04 -1.25 17.85
C LYS A 85 17.67 -1.92 17.78
N ASP A 86 17.43 -2.64 16.69
CA ASP A 86 16.28 -3.52 16.51
C ASP A 86 16.51 -4.89 17.15
N ASN A 87 15.44 -5.62 17.44
CA ASN A 87 15.55 -6.98 17.94
C ASN A 87 15.71 -7.98 16.77
N LEU A 88 16.95 -8.26 16.40
CA LEU A 88 17.26 -9.09 15.22
C LEU A 88 16.77 -10.54 15.36
N THR A 89 16.53 -11.02 16.59
CA THR A 89 16.03 -12.39 16.87
C THR A 89 14.62 -12.67 16.33
N LYS A 90 13.92 -11.66 15.79
CA LYS A 90 12.64 -11.86 15.10
C LYS A 90 12.80 -12.61 13.78
N ILE A 91 13.97 -12.50 13.15
CA ILE A 91 14.34 -13.21 11.93
C ILE A 91 14.61 -14.67 12.30
N LYS A 92 14.01 -15.62 11.55
CA LYS A 92 14.26 -17.05 11.72
C LYS A 92 15.72 -17.34 11.39
N GLY A 93 16.41 -18.03 12.31
CA GLY A 93 17.83 -18.35 12.18
C GLY A 93 18.75 -17.37 12.91
N VAL A 94 18.29 -16.15 13.22
CA VAL A 94 19.08 -15.23 14.05
C VAL A 94 18.83 -15.55 15.52
N ASN A 95 19.83 -16.14 16.18
CA ASN A 95 19.82 -16.36 17.63
C ASN A 95 20.47 -15.17 18.37
N SER A 96 20.47 -15.19 19.70
CA SER A 96 21.07 -14.13 20.53
C SER A 96 22.58 -13.98 20.35
N GLU A 97 23.27 -15.04 19.90
CA GLU A 97 24.71 -15.04 19.65
C GLU A 97 25.05 -14.35 18.32
N ILE A 98 24.38 -14.73 17.24
CA ILE A 98 24.43 -14.09 15.92
C ILE A 98 24.06 -12.62 16.06
N GLU A 99 22.99 -12.30 16.79
CA GLU A 99 22.61 -10.92 17.04
C GLU A 99 23.79 -10.17 17.69
N ARG A 100 24.47 -10.73 18.69
CA ARG A 100 25.62 -10.09 19.34
C ARG A 100 26.77 -9.83 18.35
N VAL A 101 27.09 -10.81 17.50
CA VAL A 101 28.10 -10.69 16.45
C VAL A 101 27.75 -9.57 15.46
N LEU A 102 26.52 -9.57 14.94
CA LEU A 102 26.04 -8.56 13.99
C LEU A 102 26.12 -7.16 14.60
N ASN A 103 25.69 -7.00 15.86
CA ASN A 103 25.79 -5.71 16.54
C ASN A 103 27.24 -5.26 16.75
N GLY A 104 28.15 -6.19 17.03
CA GLY A 104 29.59 -5.92 17.15
C GLY A 104 30.19 -5.40 15.84
N LYS A 105 29.66 -5.84 14.70
CA LYS A 105 30.03 -5.38 13.36
C LYS A 105 29.24 -4.15 12.89
N GLY A 106 28.45 -3.53 13.77
CA GLY A 106 27.68 -2.31 13.47
C GLY A 106 26.31 -2.55 12.83
N ILE A 107 25.93 -3.80 12.58
CA ILE A 107 24.62 -4.18 12.03
C ILE A 107 23.63 -4.27 13.18
N LYS A 108 22.86 -3.20 13.39
CA LYS A 108 21.99 -3.02 14.56
C LYS A 108 20.52 -3.00 14.21
N THR A 109 20.16 -2.81 12.95
CA THR A 109 18.77 -2.64 12.52
C THR A 109 18.35 -3.67 11.48
N TYR A 110 17.04 -3.88 11.33
CA TYR A 110 16.50 -4.70 10.24
C TYR A 110 16.86 -4.12 8.87
N LYS A 111 16.99 -2.80 8.78
CA LYS A 111 17.40 -2.12 7.56
C LYS A 111 18.81 -2.53 7.15
N ASP A 112 19.73 -2.60 8.11
CA ASP A 112 21.12 -2.98 7.84
C ASP A 112 21.18 -4.40 7.26
N ILE A 113 20.47 -5.36 7.87
CA ILE A 113 20.42 -6.74 7.36
C ILE A 113 19.74 -6.80 5.98
N SER A 114 18.69 -6.01 5.75
CA SER A 114 17.97 -6.03 4.47
C SER A 114 18.80 -5.54 3.28
N ASN A 115 19.86 -4.78 3.54
CA ASN A 115 20.79 -4.27 2.53
C ASN A 115 21.97 -5.23 2.27
N LEU A 116 22.16 -6.24 3.12
CA LEU A 116 23.23 -7.20 2.96
C LEU A 116 22.78 -8.35 2.06
N ASN A 117 23.73 -8.87 1.29
CA ASN A 117 23.56 -10.06 0.48
C ASN A 117 23.91 -11.32 1.29
N GLU A 118 23.42 -12.48 0.82
CA GLU A 118 23.69 -13.78 1.45
C GLU A 118 25.20 -14.04 1.64
N PHE A 119 26.01 -13.68 0.64
CA PHE A 119 27.47 -13.83 0.67
C PHE A 119 28.11 -13.00 1.78
N GLU A 120 27.72 -11.73 1.91
CA GLU A 120 28.24 -10.84 2.96
C GLU A 120 27.85 -11.37 4.34
N ILE A 121 26.60 -11.79 4.52
CA ILE A 121 26.16 -12.37 5.80
C ILE A 121 26.97 -13.63 6.12
N LYS A 122 27.20 -14.52 5.14
CA LYS A 122 28.02 -15.72 5.34
C LYS A 122 29.45 -15.39 5.75
N GLU A 123 30.08 -14.40 5.12
CA GLU A 123 31.45 -13.97 5.42
C GLU A 123 31.55 -13.42 6.85
N LEU A 124 30.59 -12.56 7.27
CA LEU A 124 30.54 -12.01 8.63
C LEU A 124 30.41 -13.10 9.70
N LEU A 125 29.67 -14.18 9.39
CA LEU A 125 29.49 -15.33 10.28
C LEU A 125 30.72 -16.26 10.28
N ASP A 126 31.44 -16.41 9.17
CA ASP A 126 32.68 -17.20 9.10
C ASP A 126 33.77 -16.61 10.01
N GLU A 127 33.95 -15.29 9.95
CA GLU A 127 34.89 -14.59 10.82
C GLU A 127 34.60 -14.79 12.32
N SER A 128 33.35 -15.14 12.65
CA SER A 128 32.88 -15.30 14.02
C SER A 128 32.77 -16.76 14.45
N ASN A 129 33.22 -17.70 13.61
CA ASN A 129 33.20 -19.14 13.85
C ASN A 129 31.80 -19.69 14.25
N ILE A 130 30.74 -19.11 13.70
CA ILE A 130 29.35 -19.53 13.98
C ILE A 130 28.98 -20.71 13.10
N VAL A 131 28.40 -21.74 13.71
CA VAL A 131 27.84 -22.89 12.98
C VAL A 131 26.63 -22.44 12.15
N LYS A 132 26.74 -22.56 10.83
CA LYS A 132 25.73 -22.06 9.87
C LYS A 132 24.60 -23.04 9.55
N THR A 133 24.61 -24.21 10.17
CA THR A 133 23.65 -25.27 9.90
C THR A 133 22.24 -24.83 10.29
N ASN A 134 21.29 -24.94 9.35
CA ASN A 134 19.86 -24.61 9.54
C ASN A 134 19.58 -23.14 9.95
N LEU A 135 20.47 -22.21 9.58
CA LEU A 135 20.25 -20.79 9.84
C LEU A 135 19.36 -20.10 8.79
N TYR A 136 19.12 -20.71 7.62
CA TYR A 136 18.31 -20.11 6.54
C TYR A 136 18.82 -18.72 6.11
N ILE A 137 20.14 -18.57 6.00
CA ILE A 137 20.82 -17.28 5.77
C ILE A 137 20.30 -16.59 4.50
N GLU A 138 19.98 -17.36 3.47
CA GLU A 138 19.41 -16.90 2.20
C GLU A 138 18.08 -16.14 2.37
N THR A 139 17.37 -16.40 3.48
CA THR A 139 16.06 -15.78 3.77
C THR A 139 16.18 -14.56 4.68
N TRP A 140 17.37 -14.27 5.24
CA TRP A 140 17.53 -13.22 6.24
C TRP A 140 17.27 -11.83 5.68
N SER A 141 17.77 -11.53 4.49
CA SER A 141 17.58 -10.21 3.86
C SER A 141 16.09 -9.95 3.58
N GLU A 142 15.36 -10.95 3.07
CA GLU A 142 13.92 -10.85 2.79
C GLU A 142 13.10 -10.72 4.08
N GLN A 143 13.41 -11.53 5.11
CA GLN A 143 12.77 -11.43 6.43
C GLN A 143 13.04 -10.08 7.09
N ALA A 144 14.27 -9.58 7.01
CA ALA A 144 14.67 -8.30 7.55
C ALA A 144 13.95 -7.15 6.84
N LYS A 145 13.80 -7.22 5.52
CA LYS A 145 13.01 -6.28 4.73
C LYS A 145 11.55 -6.25 5.19
N LEU A 146 10.93 -7.42 5.38
CA LEU A 146 9.56 -7.50 5.90
C LEU A 146 9.44 -6.93 7.32
N ALA A 147 10.43 -7.20 8.19
CA ALA A 147 10.47 -6.66 9.56
C ALA A 147 10.68 -5.14 9.58
N TYR A 148 11.59 -4.62 8.73
CA TYR A 148 11.84 -3.19 8.55
C TYR A 148 10.58 -2.45 8.05
N LEU A 149 9.86 -3.05 7.11
CA LEU A 149 8.59 -2.52 6.61
C LEU A 149 7.42 -2.70 7.59
N GLY A 150 7.64 -3.33 8.76
CA GLY A 150 6.59 -3.59 9.75
C GLY A 150 5.55 -4.62 9.30
N LYS A 151 5.82 -5.39 8.24
CA LYS A 151 4.90 -6.39 7.67
C LYS A 151 4.94 -7.70 8.44
N TRP A 152 4.63 -7.64 9.74
CA TRP A 152 4.73 -8.77 10.67
C TRP A 152 3.87 -9.98 10.30
N LYS A 153 2.69 -9.74 9.70
CA LYS A 153 1.81 -10.82 9.21
C LYS A 153 2.48 -11.61 8.09
N GLN A 154 3.00 -10.90 7.08
CA GLN A 154 3.73 -11.51 5.96
C GLN A 154 5.00 -12.20 6.43
N LEU A 155 5.74 -11.61 7.38
CA LEU A 155 6.90 -12.26 7.98
C LEU A 155 6.53 -13.59 8.65
N LYS A 156 5.38 -13.65 9.35
CA LYS A 156 4.92 -14.88 9.98
C LYS A 156 4.57 -15.96 8.95
N GLU A 157 3.85 -15.58 7.89
CA GLU A 157 3.49 -16.48 6.78
C GLU A 157 4.74 -16.98 6.06
N TYR A 158 5.68 -16.09 5.75
CA TYR A 158 6.96 -16.44 5.12
C TYR A 158 7.79 -17.41 5.98
N LYS A 159 7.83 -17.19 7.31
CA LYS A 159 8.49 -18.12 8.23
C LYS A 159 7.84 -19.51 8.25
N TYR A 160 6.52 -19.59 8.12
CA TYR A 160 5.81 -20.87 8.00
C TYR A 160 6.19 -21.57 6.68
N PHE A 161 6.14 -20.83 5.57
CA PHE A 161 6.48 -21.35 4.26
C PHE A 161 7.90 -21.94 4.19
N ILE A 162 8.91 -21.25 4.73
CA ILE A 162 10.31 -21.73 4.76
C ILE A 162 10.44 -23.06 5.53
N ILE A 163 9.68 -23.21 6.61
CA ILE A 163 9.70 -24.44 7.42
C ILE A 163 9.03 -25.58 6.64
N GLU A 164 7.93 -25.30 5.96
CA GLU A 164 7.18 -26.31 5.21
C GLU A 164 7.95 -26.81 3.98
N GLU A 165 8.53 -25.92 3.18
CA GLU A 165 9.29 -26.25 1.96
C GLU A 165 10.54 -27.11 2.24
N ARG A 166 11.17 -26.93 3.41
CA ARG A 166 12.43 -27.61 3.79
C ARG A 166 12.22 -28.88 4.63
N ASN A 167 10.97 -29.21 4.98
CA ASN A 167 10.61 -30.45 5.69
C ASN A 167 10.12 -31.57 4.73
N VAL A 168 10.16 -31.31 3.42
CA VAL A 168 9.90 -32.28 2.33
C VAL A 168 11.24 -32.79 1.80
#